data_AF-A0A915MIU3-F1
#
_entry.id   AF-A0A915MIU3-F1
#
_cell.length_a   1.000
_cell.length_b   1.000
_cell.length_c   1.000
_cell.angle_alpha   90.00
_cell.angle_beta   90.00
_cell.angle_gamma   90.00
#
_symmetry.space_group_name_H-M   'P 1'
#
loop_
_entity.id
_entity.type
_entity.pdbx_description
1 polymer ?
#
loop_
_entity_poly.entity_id
_entity_poly.type
_entity_poly.pdbx_seq_one_letter_code
_entity_poly.pdbx_strand_id
1 'polypeptide(L)'
;MSDSALLNIYFNLKWYYDDELVMCLSFVYKGCGGNENRFNSELECLGACRPADDGNIRLECSIGKDEKLIPCGNKHAIERSYHGSVNECPPGYRCSSVSIANDYCCNGDLYYKNVYPKCENGKQALEYLGKFCEEEFCPLDTNCIQLELFAHCCPK
;
A
#
# COMPACT_ATOMS: atom_id res chain seq x y z
N MET A 1 20.74 -22.26 -12.88
CA MET A 1 19.34 -21.97 -13.26
C MET A 1 19.40 -20.96 -14.40
N SER A 2 18.69 -21.16 -15.51
CA SER A 2 18.93 -20.41 -16.77
C SER A 2 18.33 -19.00 -16.75
N ASP A 3 19.05 -18.02 -17.33
CA ASP A 3 18.64 -16.61 -17.53
C ASP A 3 17.21 -16.40 -18.07
N SER A 4 16.67 -17.38 -18.80
CA SER A 4 15.31 -17.32 -19.36
C SER A 4 14.21 -17.27 -18.30
N ALA A 5 14.39 -17.90 -17.12
CA ALA A 5 13.38 -17.89 -16.06
C ALA A 5 13.33 -16.53 -15.34
N LEU A 6 14.48 -15.88 -15.16
CA LEU A 6 14.58 -14.52 -14.65
C LEU A 6 13.91 -13.55 -15.63
N LEU A 7 14.27 -13.62 -16.91
CA LEU A 7 13.68 -12.79 -17.95
C LEU A 7 12.15 -12.91 -17.98
N ASN A 8 11.62 -14.13 -17.87
CA ASN A 8 10.18 -14.37 -17.89
C ASN A 8 9.43 -13.76 -16.69
N ILE A 9 10.03 -13.68 -15.50
CA ILE A 9 9.37 -13.02 -14.37
C ILE A 9 9.38 -11.51 -14.55
N TYR A 10 10.49 -10.93 -15.01
CA TYR A 10 10.53 -9.49 -15.33
C TYR A 10 9.60 -9.11 -16.49
N PHE A 11 9.46 -9.97 -17.52
CA PHE A 11 8.56 -9.72 -18.65
C PHE A 11 7.07 -9.83 -18.28
N ASN A 12 6.74 -10.69 -17.32
CA ASN A 12 5.37 -10.92 -16.88
C ASN A 12 4.99 -10.10 -15.65
N LEU A 13 5.92 -9.33 -15.09
CA LEU A 13 5.59 -8.37 -14.06
C LEU A 13 4.68 -7.28 -14.63
N LYS A 14 3.59 -7.03 -13.93
CA LYS A 14 2.58 -6.03 -14.25
C LYS A 14 2.19 -5.26 -13.00
N TRP A 15 1.51 -4.15 -13.20
CA TRP A 15 0.92 -3.36 -12.14
C TRP A 15 -0.60 -3.36 -12.25
N TYR A 16 -1.29 -3.37 -11.13
CA TYR A 16 -2.73 -3.17 -11.05
C TYR A 16 -3.01 -2.09 -10.02
N TYR A 17 -4.08 -1.33 -10.25
CA TYR A 17 -4.58 -0.37 -9.30
C TYR A 17 -5.49 -1.07 -8.29
N ASP A 18 -5.15 -0.98 -7.02
CA ASP A 18 -6.00 -1.35 -5.90
C ASP A 18 -6.74 -0.10 -5.44
N ASP A 19 -8.07 -0.10 -5.58
CA ASP A 19 -8.94 1.04 -5.32
C ASP A 19 -9.19 1.27 -3.82
N GLU A 20 -9.13 0.21 -3.02
CA GLU A 20 -9.17 0.27 -1.56
C GLU A 20 -7.93 1.01 -1.03
N LEU A 21 -6.76 0.63 -1.54
CA LEU A 21 -5.47 1.18 -1.15
C LEU A 21 -5.11 2.45 -1.92
N VAL A 22 -5.83 2.78 -2.99
CA VAL A 22 -5.55 3.92 -3.86
C VAL A 22 -4.11 3.90 -4.38
N MET A 23 -3.58 2.71 -4.67
CA MET A 23 -2.19 2.49 -5.05
C MET A 23 -2.05 1.50 -6.19
N CYS A 24 -0.91 1.57 -6.87
CA CYS A 24 -0.53 0.60 -7.88
C CYS A 24 0.40 -0.46 -7.28
N LEU A 25 -0.07 -1.71 -7.24
CA LEU A 25 0.67 -2.86 -6.72
C LEU A 25 1.19 -3.72 -7.87
N SER A 26 2.32 -4.38 -7.65
CA SER A 26 2.92 -5.29 -8.65
C SER A 26 2.44 -6.72 -8.48
N PHE A 27 2.34 -7.43 -9.60
CA PHE A 27 1.98 -8.85 -9.65
C PHE A 27 2.56 -9.52 -10.89
N VAL A 28 2.70 -10.86 -10.87
CA VAL A 28 3.09 -11.62 -12.06
C VAL A 28 1.84 -12.07 -12.82
N TYR A 29 1.72 -11.59 -14.06
CA TYR A 29 0.67 -12.02 -14.97
C TYR A 29 1.03 -13.35 -15.64
N LYS A 30 0.21 -14.38 -15.43
CA LYS A 30 0.46 -15.74 -15.95
C LYS A 30 0.22 -15.90 -17.47
N GLY A 31 -0.03 -14.80 -18.19
CA GLY A 31 -0.08 -14.79 -19.66
C GLY A 31 -1.46 -15.04 -20.29
N CYS A 32 -2.51 -15.30 -19.50
CA CYS A 32 -3.87 -15.44 -20.03
C CYS A 32 -4.94 -14.93 -19.05
N GLY A 33 -6.10 -14.56 -19.58
CA GLY A 33 -7.23 -14.01 -18.81
C GLY A 33 -6.98 -12.58 -18.32
N GLY A 34 -7.72 -12.18 -17.28
CA GLY A 34 -7.63 -10.87 -16.65
C GLY A 34 -8.58 -9.82 -17.26
N ASN A 35 -8.42 -8.57 -16.81
CA ASN A 35 -9.19 -7.40 -17.22
C ASN A 35 -8.25 -6.26 -17.67
N GLU A 36 -8.77 -5.04 -17.81
CA GLU A 36 -8.00 -3.85 -18.22
C GLU A 36 -7.17 -3.23 -17.08
N ASN A 37 -7.36 -3.68 -15.83
CA ASN A 37 -6.57 -3.24 -14.68
C ASN A 37 -5.21 -3.95 -14.66
N ARG A 38 -4.41 -3.72 -15.70
CA ARG A 38 -3.09 -4.35 -15.91
C ARG A 38 -2.21 -3.44 -16.75
N PHE A 39 -1.13 -2.96 -16.15
CA PHE A 39 -0.23 -1.96 -16.73
C PHE A 39 1.20 -2.47 -16.79
N ASN A 40 2.03 -1.85 -17.64
CA ASN A 40 3.45 -2.19 -17.84
C ASN A 40 4.41 -1.27 -17.07
N SER A 41 3.89 -0.29 -16.31
CA SER A 41 4.67 0.44 -15.30
C SER A 41 3.76 0.94 -14.19
N GLU A 42 4.33 1.17 -13.00
CA GLU A 42 3.64 1.86 -11.92
C GLU A 42 3.16 3.24 -12.39
N LEU A 43 3.98 3.95 -13.16
CA LEU A 43 3.64 5.26 -13.70
C LEU A 43 2.44 5.21 -14.66
N GLU A 44 2.35 4.19 -15.51
CA GLU A 44 1.20 3.97 -16.40
C GLU A 44 -0.07 3.70 -15.58
N CYS A 45 0.02 2.85 -14.57
CA CYS A 45 -1.08 2.55 -13.66
C CYS A 45 -1.56 3.82 -12.92
N LEU A 46 -0.63 4.59 -12.35
CA LEU A 46 -0.94 5.85 -11.67
C LEU A 46 -1.51 6.88 -12.64
N GLY A 47 -0.99 6.98 -13.86
CA GLY A 47 -1.50 7.89 -14.88
C GLY A 47 -2.92 7.55 -15.35
N ALA A 48 -3.27 6.27 -15.35
CA ALA A 48 -4.59 5.79 -15.76
C ALA A 48 -5.63 5.88 -14.63
N CYS A 49 -5.24 5.54 -13.40
CA CYS A 49 -6.18 5.27 -12.32
C CYS A 49 -6.15 6.26 -11.16
N ARG A 50 -5.06 7.01 -10.96
CA ARG A 50 -4.93 7.89 -9.79
C ARG A 50 -5.98 9.00 -9.87
N PRO A 51 -6.85 9.16 -8.85
CA PRO A 51 -7.79 10.27 -8.79
C PRO A 51 -7.07 11.61 -8.79
N ALA A 52 -7.65 12.63 -9.43
CA ALA A 52 -7.12 14.00 -9.42
C ALA A 52 -7.11 14.60 -8.00
N ASP A 53 -8.00 14.11 -7.13
CA ASP A 53 -8.28 14.66 -5.81
C ASP A 53 -8.10 13.55 -4.75
N ASP A 54 -7.35 13.83 -3.67
CA ASP A 54 -7.30 13.09 -2.40
C ASP A 54 -6.65 11.68 -2.33
N GLY A 55 -5.76 11.33 -3.25
CA GLY A 55 -5.18 9.98 -3.31
C GLY A 55 -4.33 9.50 -2.12
N ASN A 56 -3.65 10.39 -1.38
CA ASN A 56 -2.76 10.00 -0.27
C ASN A 56 -3.42 10.04 1.12
N ILE A 57 -4.62 10.62 1.24
CA ILE A 57 -5.31 10.76 2.53
C ILE A 57 -5.76 9.40 3.05
N ARG A 58 -6.21 8.52 2.16
CA ARG A 58 -6.79 7.24 2.54
C ARG A 58 -5.75 6.28 3.09
N LEU A 59 -4.55 6.21 2.54
CA LEU A 59 -3.65 5.13 2.91
C LEU A 59 -2.91 5.33 4.24
N GLU A 60 -2.53 6.57 4.55
CA GLU A 60 -1.89 6.89 5.84
C GLU A 60 -2.90 6.88 7.01
N CYS A 61 -4.19 7.09 6.72
CA CYS A 61 -5.24 7.35 7.71
C CYS A 61 -6.38 6.33 7.75
N SER A 62 -6.38 5.35 6.84
CA SER A 62 -7.31 4.21 6.81
C SER A 62 -6.54 2.93 7.09
N ILE A 63 -6.07 2.76 8.33
CA ILE A 63 -5.34 1.54 8.69
C ILE A 63 -6.08 0.80 9.82
N GLY A 64 -6.47 -0.43 9.52
CA GLY A 64 -7.20 -1.34 10.39
C GLY A 64 -8.17 -2.21 9.57
N LYS A 65 -8.42 -3.45 10.01
CA LYS A 65 -9.26 -4.47 9.34
C LYS A 65 -10.70 -4.06 9.00
N ASP A 66 -11.12 -2.85 9.38
CA ASP A 66 -12.47 -2.32 9.20
C ASP A 66 -12.54 -1.12 8.24
N GLU A 67 -11.42 -0.69 7.63
CA GLU A 67 -11.35 0.32 6.54
C GLU A 67 -12.00 1.69 6.85
N LYS A 68 -12.29 1.99 8.12
CA LYS A 68 -12.98 3.22 8.51
C LYS A 68 -12.00 4.29 8.96
N LEU A 69 -12.07 5.44 8.32
CA LEU A 69 -11.43 6.67 8.78
C LEU A 69 -11.89 6.98 10.21
N ILE A 70 -10.91 7.19 11.10
CA ILE A 70 -11.17 7.58 12.50
C ILE A 70 -11.05 9.11 12.59
N PRO A 71 -12.15 9.85 12.74
CA PRO A 71 -12.09 11.31 12.88
C PRO A 71 -11.42 11.72 14.20
N CYS A 72 -10.73 12.86 14.19
CA CYS A 72 -10.11 13.43 15.38
C CYS A 72 -10.16 14.96 15.37
N GLY A 73 -9.86 15.58 16.51
CA GLY A 73 -9.73 17.02 16.62
C GLY A 73 -11.05 17.76 16.83
N ASN A 74 -10.94 19.02 17.27
CA ASN A 74 -12.09 19.82 17.71
C ASN A 74 -12.95 20.39 16.57
N LYS A 75 -12.58 20.17 15.29
CA LYS A 75 -13.38 20.60 14.12
C LYS A 75 -14.63 19.73 13.92
N HIS A 76 -14.71 18.60 14.60
CA HIS A 76 -15.87 17.71 14.63
C HIS A 76 -16.44 17.59 16.06
N ALA A 77 -17.10 18.65 16.52
CA ALA A 77 -18.10 18.53 17.58
C ALA A 77 -19.42 17.94 17.03
N ILE A 78 -19.35 16.84 16.26
CA ILE A 78 -20.54 16.20 15.67
C ILE A 78 -20.58 14.73 16.11
N GLU A 79 -21.42 14.52 17.11
CA GLU A 79 -22.05 13.27 17.56
C GLU A 79 -21.17 12.10 18.07
N ARG A 80 -20.78 12.21 19.35
CA ARG A 80 -21.02 11.24 20.46
C ARG A 80 -21.14 9.72 20.14
N SER A 81 -20.35 9.15 19.23
CA SER A 81 -20.61 7.76 18.80
C SER A 81 -19.50 6.74 19.03
N TYR A 82 -18.28 7.10 19.43
CA TYR A 82 -17.25 6.09 19.73
C TYR A 82 -16.37 6.49 20.91
N HIS A 83 -16.12 5.52 21.80
CA HIS A 83 -15.43 5.64 23.08
C HIS A 83 -14.20 6.58 23.08
N GLY A 84 -14.25 7.64 23.91
CA GLY A 84 -13.07 8.42 24.28
C GLY A 84 -13.20 9.92 23.99
N SER A 85 -12.48 10.73 24.76
CA SER A 85 -12.37 12.18 24.57
C SER A 85 -12.04 12.55 23.13
N VAL A 86 -12.69 13.60 22.62
CA VAL A 86 -12.74 14.12 21.22
C VAL A 86 -11.38 14.33 20.51
N ASN A 87 -10.24 14.04 21.14
CA ASN A 87 -8.91 14.41 20.66
C ASN A 87 -7.85 13.30 20.72
N GLU A 88 -8.16 12.06 21.10
CA GLU A 88 -7.14 11.02 21.26
C GLU A 88 -7.28 9.90 20.23
N CYS A 89 -6.30 9.83 19.33
CA CYS A 89 -6.15 8.74 18.38
C CYS A 89 -5.71 7.44 19.08
N PRO A 90 -5.99 6.26 18.50
CA PRO A 90 -5.48 5.00 19.01
C PRO A 90 -3.95 5.00 19.17
N PRO A 91 -3.37 4.17 20.06
CA PRO A 91 -1.93 4.08 20.20
C PRO A 91 -1.22 3.85 18.86
N GLY A 92 -0.19 4.67 18.58
CA GLY A 92 0.54 4.64 17.30
C GLY A 92 -0.03 5.54 16.20
N TYR A 93 -1.22 6.12 16.39
CA TYR A 93 -1.84 7.05 15.46
C TYR A 93 -1.67 8.49 15.94
N ARG A 94 -1.58 9.43 14.99
CA ARG A 94 -1.53 10.88 15.25
C ARG A 94 -2.67 11.55 14.49
N CYS A 95 -3.23 12.61 15.08
CA CYS A 95 -4.27 13.39 14.41
C CYS A 95 -3.63 14.27 13.33
N SER A 96 -3.99 14.03 12.06
CA SER A 96 -3.45 14.74 10.91
C SER A 96 -4.54 15.51 10.16
N SER A 97 -4.22 16.74 9.77
CA SER A 97 -5.06 17.58 8.90
C SER A 97 -4.93 17.12 7.45
N VAL A 98 -5.63 16.05 7.10
CA VAL A 98 -5.51 15.41 5.79
C VAL A 98 -6.45 16.02 4.76
N SER A 99 -7.62 16.54 5.17
CA SER A 99 -8.53 17.27 4.26
C SER A 99 -8.75 18.71 4.73
N ILE A 100 -9.27 19.56 3.84
CA ILE A 100 -9.54 20.98 4.13
C ILE A 100 -10.57 21.12 5.27
N ALA A 101 -11.47 20.14 5.44
CA ALA A 101 -12.57 20.20 6.40
C ALA A 101 -12.35 19.32 7.65
N ASN A 102 -11.72 18.16 7.49
CA ASN A 102 -11.69 17.11 8.51
C ASN A 102 -10.27 16.61 8.78
N ASP A 103 -10.01 16.35 10.07
CA ASP A 103 -8.78 15.77 10.56
C ASP A 103 -9.03 14.29 10.92
N TYR A 104 -8.08 13.41 10.62
CA TYR A 104 -8.20 11.96 10.83
C TYR A 104 -6.99 11.41 11.57
N CYS A 105 -7.18 10.30 12.29
CA CYS A 105 -6.09 9.57 12.91
C CYS A 105 -5.32 8.78 11.87
N CYS A 106 -4.03 9.05 11.77
CA CYS A 106 -3.14 8.45 10.78
C CYS A 106 -1.94 7.80 11.45
N ASN A 107 -1.51 6.67 10.90
CA ASN A 107 -0.29 5.98 11.33
C ASN A 107 0.74 6.04 10.20
N GLY A 108 1.28 7.23 9.98
CA GLY A 108 2.32 7.45 8.98
C GLY A 108 3.55 6.57 9.22
N ASP A 109 3.93 6.34 10.47
CA ASP A 109 5.09 5.49 10.79
C ASP A 109 4.89 4.05 10.31
N LEU A 110 3.69 3.48 10.51
CA LEU A 110 3.34 2.15 10.00
C LEU A 110 3.31 2.15 8.48
N TYR A 111 2.66 3.14 7.87
CA TYR A 111 2.60 3.30 6.42
C TYR A 111 3.99 3.34 5.78
N TYR A 112 4.85 4.27 6.19
CA TYR A 112 6.21 4.43 5.64
C TYR A 112 7.06 3.17 5.83
N LYS A 113 6.92 2.46 6.96
CA LYS A 113 7.65 1.19 7.19
C LYS A 113 7.20 0.06 6.26
N ASN A 114 5.93 0.05 5.84
CA ASN A 114 5.41 -0.98 4.96
C ASN A 114 5.65 -0.67 3.47
N VAL A 115 5.67 0.60 3.08
CA VAL A 115 5.95 1.03 1.69
C VAL A 115 7.44 1.10 1.39
N TYR A 116 8.26 1.54 2.36
CA TYR A 116 9.73 1.63 2.21
C TYR A 116 10.46 0.73 3.24
N PRO A 117 10.27 -0.58 3.14
CA PRO A 117 10.83 -1.55 4.07
C PRO A 117 12.34 -1.69 3.88
N LYS A 118 13.03 -2.09 4.95
CA LYS A 118 14.45 -2.46 4.93
C LYS A 118 14.58 -3.97 5.06
N CYS A 119 15.48 -4.58 4.30
CA CYS A 119 15.77 -5.99 4.45
C CYS A 119 16.71 -6.23 5.63
N GLU A 120 16.50 -7.32 6.37
CA GLU A 120 17.31 -7.68 7.54
C GLU A 120 18.79 -7.91 7.21
N ASN A 121 19.07 -8.33 5.98
CA ASN A 121 20.44 -8.53 5.47
C ASN A 121 21.14 -7.20 5.08
N GLY A 122 20.56 -6.05 5.40
CA GLY A 122 21.10 -4.73 5.09
C GLY A 122 21.02 -4.34 3.61
N LYS A 123 20.44 -5.19 2.75
CA LYS A 123 20.19 -4.87 1.35
C LYS A 123 18.92 -4.02 1.22
N GLN A 124 18.83 -3.28 0.11
CA GLN A 124 17.62 -2.54 -0.24
C GLN A 124 16.55 -3.52 -0.74
N ALA A 125 15.30 -3.35 -0.28
CA ALA A 125 14.16 -4.05 -0.85
C ALA A 125 13.98 -3.65 -2.31
N LEU A 126 13.51 -4.57 -3.15
CA LEU A 126 13.15 -4.23 -4.51
C LEU A 126 11.93 -3.31 -4.52
N GLU A 127 11.79 -2.52 -5.60
CA GLU A 127 10.67 -1.60 -5.81
C GLU A 127 9.32 -2.31 -6.04
N TYR A 128 9.30 -3.64 -6.04
CA TYR A 128 8.11 -4.45 -6.21
C TYR A 128 7.36 -4.57 -4.88
N LEU A 129 6.16 -3.99 -4.85
CA LEU A 129 5.25 -3.97 -3.72
C LEU A 129 3.98 -4.76 -4.06
N GLY A 130 3.71 -5.84 -3.33
CA GLY A 130 2.48 -6.61 -3.44
C GLY A 130 1.60 -6.44 -2.20
N LYS A 131 0.35 -6.90 -2.26
CA LYS A 131 -0.53 -6.92 -1.07
C LYS A 131 -0.17 -8.11 -0.18
N PHE A 132 0.01 -9.27 -0.81
CA PHE A 132 0.29 -10.53 -0.14
C PHE A 132 1.41 -11.32 -0.81
N CYS A 133 2.20 -12.07 -0.04
CA CYS A 133 3.24 -12.94 -0.60
C CYS A 133 2.70 -14.05 -1.50
N GLU A 134 1.43 -14.41 -1.35
CA GLU A 134 0.70 -15.39 -2.15
C GLU A 134 0.41 -14.91 -3.58
N GLU A 135 0.54 -13.61 -3.87
CA GLU A 135 0.28 -13.02 -5.21
C GLU A 135 1.45 -13.22 -6.21
N GLU A 136 2.51 -13.93 -5.80
CA GLU A 136 3.64 -14.32 -6.66
C GLU A 136 4.29 -13.14 -7.42
N PHE A 137 4.49 -11.99 -6.78
CA PHE A 137 5.06 -10.79 -7.41
C PHE A 137 6.59 -10.66 -7.30
N CYS A 138 7.23 -11.49 -6.45
CA CYS A 138 8.68 -11.43 -6.23
C CYS A 138 9.49 -12.21 -7.27
N PRO A 139 10.61 -11.64 -7.77
CA PRO A 139 11.48 -12.33 -8.70
C PRO A 139 12.24 -13.50 -8.05
N LEU A 140 12.78 -14.40 -8.88
CA LEU A 140 13.68 -15.47 -8.42
C LEU A 140 14.87 -14.86 -7.66
N ASP A 141 15.39 -15.63 -6.70
CA ASP A 141 16.49 -15.23 -5.79
C ASP A 141 16.17 -14.09 -4.82
N THR A 142 14.89 -13.79 -4.63
CA THR A 142 14.40 -12.97 -3.51
C THR A 142 13.56 -13.80 -2.55
N ASN A 143 13.39 -13.29 -1.34
CA ASN A 143 12.43 -13.75 -0.36
C ASN A 143 11.31 -12.73 -0.27
N CYS A 144 10.06 -13.19 -0.34
CA CYS A 144 8.92 -12.35 -0.02
C CYS A 144 8.80 -12.21 1.50
N ILE A 145 8.68 -10.98 1.98
CA ILE A 145 8.46 -10.64 3.39
C ILE A 145 7.08 -9.99 3.49
N GLN A 146 6.18 -10.63 4.24
CA GLN A 146 4.86 -10.09 4.55
C GLN A 146 4.97 -9.14 5.75
N LEU A 147 4.50 -7.90 5.60
CA LEU A 147 4.25 -6.98 6.70
C LEU A 147 2.75 -6.76 6.90
N GLU A 148 2.42 -5.81 7.78
CA GLU A 148 1.06 -5.53 8.23
C GLU A 148 0.14 -5.03 7.10
N LEU A 149 0.67 -4.24 6.17
CA LEU A 149 -0.09 -3.64 5.06
C LEU A 149 0.28 -4.22 3.70
N PHE A 150 1.56 -4.51 3.49
CA PHE A 150 2.10 -4.91 2.19
C PHE A 150 3.09 -6.05 2.33
N ALA A 151 3.41 -6.65 1.20
CA ALA A 151 4.48 -7.60 1.03
C ALA A 151 5.56 -7.02 0.10
N HIS A 152 6.81 -7.44 0.29
CA HIS A 152 7.95 -6.92 -0.48
C HIS A 152 9.03 -7.96 -0.66
N CYS A 153 9.90 -7.70 -1.64
CA CYS A 153 10.92 -8.65 -2.07
C CYS A 153 12.30 -8.23 -1.56
N CYS A 154 12.86 -9.04 -0.68
CA CYS A 154 14.22 -8.87 -0.19
C CYS A 154 15.18 -9.80 -0.93
N PRO A 155 16.30 -9.30 -1.49
CA PRO A 155 17.31 -10.18 -2.08
C PRO A 155 17.82 -11.18 -1.03
N LYS A 156 18.07 -12.44 -1.42
CA LYS A 156 18.67 -13.44 -0.53
C LYS A 156 20.09 -13.04 -0.11
#